data_AF-K8WPJ6-F1
#
_entry.id   AF-K8WPJ6-F1
#
_cell.length_a   1.000
_cell.length_b   1.000
_cell.length_c   1.000
_cell.angle_alpha   90.00
_cell.angle_beta   90.00
_cell.angle_gamma   90.00
#
_symmetry.space_group_name_H-M   'P 1'
#
loop_
_entity.id
_entity.type
_entity.pdbx_description
1 polymer ?
#
loop_
_entity_poly.entity_id
_entity_poly.type
_entity_poly.pdbx_seq_one_letter_code
_entity_poly.pdbx_strand_id
1 'polypeptide(L)' 'MQTDIKRKLKQLAKKQAISKGLTIAATLALTYGPGGIIGKLLKIAGSKWVIGYFIKRRVK' A
#
# COMPACT_ATOMS: atom_id res chain seq x y z
N MET A 1 30.70 16.43 12.99
CA MET A 1 31.07 15.74 11.73
C MET A 1 30.50 14.32 11.60
N GLN A 2 30.29 13.53 12.69
CA GLN A 2 29.72 12.16 12.59
C GLN A 2 28.19 12.08 12.37
N THR A 3 27.44 13.14 12.71
CA THR A 3 25.97 13.18 12.66
C THR A 3 25.42 13.16 11.23
N ASP A 4 26.11 13.77 10.27
CA ASP A 4 25.71 13.80 8.85
C ASP A 4 25.83 12.44 8.16
N ILE A 5 26.82 11.63 8.53
CA ILE A 5 27.05 10.30 7.94
C ILE A 5 25.89 9.35 8.30
N LYS A 6 25.45 9.35 9.56
CA LYS A 6 24.27 8.57 9.99
C LYS A 6 23.00 9.04 9.28
N ARG A 7 22.86 10.34 9.03
CA ARG A 7 21.68 10.92 8.35
C ARG A 7 21.62 10.50 6.87
N LYS A 8 22.76 10.52 6.17
CA LYS A 8 22.87 10.04 4.78
C LYS A 8 22.65 8.52 4.66
N LEU A 9 23.20 7.72 5.56
CA LEU A 9 22.96 6.27 5.59
C LEU A 9 21.49 5.94 5.83
N LYS A 10 20.81 6.66 6.73
CA LYS A 10 19.38 6.47 6.99
C LYS A 10 18.50 6.85 5.78
N GLN A 11 18.89 7.88 5.03
CA GLN A 11 18.20 8.25 3.78
C GLN A 11 18.42 7.23 2.66
N LEU A 12 19.64 6.71 2.52
CA LEU A 12 19.95 5.65 1.55
C LEU A 12 19.19 4.36 1.88
N ALA A 13 19.18 3.94 3.15
CA ALA A 13 18.42 2.79 3.61
C ALA A 13 16.91 2.98 3.38
N LYS A 14 16.36 4.18 3.64
CA LYS A 14 14.96 4.50 3.30
C LYS A 14 14.70 4.41 1.79
N LYS A 15 15.55 5.00 0.95
CA LYS A 15 15.40 4.91 -0.52
C LYS A 15 15.47 3.47 -1.00
N GLN A 16 16.37 2.67 -0.44
CA GLN A 16 16.55 1.27 -0.83
C GLN A 16 15.40 0.39 -0.34
N ALA A 17 14.86 0.64 0.87
CA ALA A 17 13.66 -0.01 1.38
C ALA A 17 12.41 0.36 0.57
N ILE A 18 12.26 1.63 0.18
CA ILE A 18 11.17 2.07 -0.71
C ILE A 18 11.32 1.42 -2.07
N SER A 19 12.52 1.43 -2.65
CA SER A 19 12.77 0.83 -3.97
C SER A 19 12.54 -0.68 -3.96
N LYS A 20 13.11 -1.42 -3.01
CA LYS A 20 12.88 -2.86 -2.85
C LYS A 20 11.43 -3.18 -2.50
N GLY A 21 10.79 -2.40 -1.64
CA GLY A 21 9.40 -2.55 -1.28
C GLY A 21 8.46 -2.29 -2.46
N LEU A 22 8.76 -1.28 -3.30
CA LEU A 22 8.03 -1.00 -4.52
C LEU A 22 8.22 -2.11 -5.54
N THR A 23 9.44 -2.63 -5.71
CA THR A 23 9.70 -3.79 -6.57
C THR A 23 8.95 -5.02 -6.09
N ILE A 24 8.95 -5.33 -4.78
CA ILE A 24 8.20 -6.46 -4.22
C ILE A 24 6.69 -6.26 -4.41
N ALA A 25 6.17 -5.06 -4.14
CA ALA A 25 4.77 -4.74 -4.36
C ALA A 25 4.39 -4.82 -5.85
N ALA A 26 5.25 -4.36 -6.75
CA ALA A 26 5.05 -4.45 -8.20
C ALA A 26 5.15 -5.89 -8.69
N THR A 27 6.09 -6.69 -8.19
CA THR A 27 6.20 -8.12 -8.49
C THR A 27 5.00 -8.87 -7.95
N LEU A 28 4.54 -8.61 -6.72
CA LEU A 28 3.31 -9.17 -6.17
C LEU A 28 2.09 -8.76 -7.03
N ALA A 29 2.01 -7.48 -7.43
CA ALA A 29 0.94 -7.00 -8.29
C ALA A 29 0.99 -7.64 -9.68
N LEU A 30 2.16 -7.91 -10.25
CA LEU A 30 2.32 -8.57 -11.55
C LEU A 30 2.07 -10.08 -11.45
N THR A 31 2.65 -10.76 -10.46
CA THR A 31 2.53 -12.21 -10.23
C THR A 31 1.11 -12.63 -9.85
N TYR A 32 0.44 -11.86 -9.00
CA TYR A 32 -0.97 -12.13 -8.62
C TYR A 32 -1.98 -11.36 -9.49
N GLY A 33 -1.48 -10.60 -10.46
CA GLY A 33 -2.25 -9.73 -11.34
C GLY A 33 -2.84 -8.52 -10.59
N PRO A 34 -2.76 -7.30 -11.16
CA PRO A 34 -3.40 -6.14 -10.55
C PRO A 34 -4.92 -6.39 -10.42
N GLY A 35 -5.51 -7.18 -11.31
CA GLY A 35 -6.91 -7.59 -11.26
C GLY A 35 -7.29 -8.46 -10.05
N GLY A 36 -6.38 -9.25 -9.47
CA GLY A 36 -6.69 -10.14 -8.35
C GLY A 36 -6.86 -9.39 -7.02
N ILE A 37 -5.94 -8.47 -6.73
CA ILE A 37 -5.98 -7.63 -5.52
C ILE A 37 -7.01 -6.50 -5.69
N ILE A 38 -7.01 -5.81 -6.82
CA ILE A 38 -7.98 -4.75 -7.10
C ILE A 38 -9.40 -5.33 -7.17
N GLY A 39 -9.58 -6.48 -7.79
CA GLY A 39 -10.87 -7.19 -7.83
C GLY A 39 -11.34 -7.63 -6.45
N LYS A 40 -10.46 -8.11 -5.56
CA LYS A 40 -10.81 -8.38 -4.16
C LYS A 40 -11.17 -7.11 -3.40
N LEU A 41 -10.42 -6.03 -3.56
CA LEU A 41 -10.71 -4.75 -2.93
C LEU A 41 -12.04 -4.16 -3.42
N LEU A 42 -12.34 -4.22 -4.71
CA LEU A 42 -13.62 -3.82 -5.29
C LEU A 42 -14.77 -4.71 -4.79
N LYS A 43 -14.55 -6.02 -4.66
CA LYS A 43 -15.56 -6.95 -4.12
C LYS A 43 -15.84 -6.70 -2.64
N ILE A 44 -14.82 -6.35 -1.87
CA ILE A 44 -14.96 -5.96 -0.45
C ILE A 44 -15.66 -4.60 -0.35
N ALA A 45 -15.22 -3.60 -1.12
CA ALA A 45 -15.79 -2.26 -1.14
C ALA A 45 -17.25 -2.24 -1.65
N GLY A 46 -17.56 -3.08 -2.63
CA GLY A 46 -18.90 -3.29 -3.18
C GLY A 46 -19.79 -4.20 -2.33
N SER A 47 -19.26 -4.80 -1.25
CA SER A 47 -20.06 -5.67 -0.38
C SER A 47 -21.12 -4.83 0.34
N LYS A 48 -22.36 -5.34 0.38
CA LYS A 48 -23.50 -4.72 1.08
C LYS A 48 -23.15 -4.28 2.51
N TRP A 49 -22.20 -4.96 3.15
CA TRP A 49 -21.71 -4.63 4.48
C TRP A 49 -20.92 -3.32 4.54
N VAL A 50 -20.00 -3.11 3.60
CA VAL A 50 -19.16 -1.90 3.54
C VAL A 50 -19.96 -0.70 3.05
N ILE A 51 -20.79 -0.89 2.02
CA ILE A 51 -21.72 0.13 1.53
C ILE A 51 -22.71 0.51 2.64
N GLY A 52 -23.28 -0.48 3.33
CA GLY A 52 -24.18 -0.25 4.46
C GLY A 52 -23.51 0.52 5.60
N TYR A 53 -22.25 0.21 5.92
CA TYR A 53 -21.47 0.95 6.92
C TYR A 53 -21.21 2.40 6.49
N PHE A 54 -20.86 2.64 5.22
CA PHE A 54 -20.64 3.98 4.68
C PHE A 54 -21.91 4.83 4.63
N ILE A 55 -23.03 4.24 4.21
CA ILE A 55 -24.33 4.91 4.20
C ILE A 55 -24.75 5.25 5.63
N LYS A 56 -24.64 4.30 6.57
CA LYS A 56 -24.98 4.53 7.99
C LYS A 56 -24.13 5.61 8.65
N ARG A 57 -22.90 5.83 8.16
CA ARG A 57 -21.99 6.87 8.64
C ARG A 57 -22.23 8.24 7.99
N ARG A 58 -22.86 8.30 6.81
CA ARG A 58 -23.23 9.53 6.10
C ARG A 58 -24.64 10.04 6.44
N VAL A 59 -25.49 9.18 6.98
CA VAL A 59 -26.89 9.49 7.37
C VAL A 59 -26.99 9.93 8.85
N LYS A 60 -25.86 10.14 9.55
CA LYS A 60 -25.83 10.66 10.91
C LYS A 60 -25.31 12.10 10.93
#